data_AF-A0A947NXZ1-F1
#
_entry.id   AF-A0A947NXZ1-F1
#
_cell.length_a   1.000
_cell.length_b   1.000
_cell.length_c   1.000
_cell.angle_alpha   90.00
_cell.angle_beta   90.00
_cell.angle_gamma   90.00
#
_symmetry.space_group_name_H-M   'P 1'
#
loop_
_entity.id
_entity.type
_entity.pdbx_description
1 polymer ?
#
loop_
_entity_poly.entity_id
_entity_poly.type
_entity_poly.pdbx_seq_one_letter_code
_entity_poly.pdbx_strand_id
1 'polypeptide(L)'
;MIAKKIGFITKEARERGERVGFMIVSHDGESGWLAHVNFNSPHQVSKYFVDLKFLESILPKLMQFKKDELLYIDEIGQMEMFSDNFKKLVTSYLDSDNIFVGIISKVFQDPFIDKIKKRDDIKLFEITPENRKAKYLEINKLLSSLLHG
;
A
#
# COMPACT_ATOMS: atom_id res chain seq x y z
N MET A 1 -2.95 -24.54 1.52
CA MET A 1 -3.32 -23.81 0.28
C MET A 1 -2.44 -22.56 0.21
N ILE A 2 -2.00 -22.11 -0.97
CA ILE A 2 -1.31 -20.82 -1.07
C ILE A 2 -2.38 -19.74 -0.92
N ALA A 3 -2.29 -18.89 0.11
CA ALA A 3 -3.19 -17.74 0.23
C ALA A 3 -3.15 -16.91 -1.05
N LYS A 4 -4.33 -16.59 -1.58
CA LYS A 4 -4.43 -15.70 -2.72
C LYS A 4 -3.98 -14.31 -2.29
N LYS A 5 -3.04 -13.73 -3.04
CA LYS A 5 -2.47 -12.40 -2.78
C LYS A 5 -3.23 -11.39 -3.61
N ILE A 6 -3.79 -10.38 -2.97
CA ILE A 6 -4.52 -9.28 -3.61
C ILE A 6 -3.99 -7.95 -3.11
N GLY A 7 -4.26 -6.89 -3.87
CA GLY A 7 -3.76 -5.55 -3.55
C GLY A 7 -3.05 -4.92 -4.72
N PHE A 8 -2.10 -4.04 -4.43
CA PHE A 8 -1.39 -3.28 -5.45
C PHE A 8 0.00 -2.83 -4.99
N ILE A 9 0.84 -2.50 -5.97
CA ILE A 9 2.10 -1.80 -5.76
C ILE A 9 2.14 -0.46 -6.49
N THR A 10 2.99 0.44 -6.02
CA THR A 10 3.23 1.73 -6.66
C THR A 10 4.57 1.71 -7.39
N LYS A 11 4.59 2.26 -8.60
CA LYS A 11 5.80 2.39 -9.42
C LYS A 11 6.04 3.84 -9.77
N GLU A 12 7.30 4.25 -9.70
CA GLU A 12 7.71 5.54 -10.26
C GLU A 12 7.58 5.51 -11.78
N ALA A 13 6.94 6.52 -12.35
CA ALA A 13 6.96 6.78 -13.78
C ALA A 13 8.04 7.81 -14.10
N ARG A 14 8.88 7.50 -15.08
CA ARG A 14 10.00 8.35 -15.49
C ARG A 14 9.98 8.61 -16.99
N GLU A 15 10.23 9.85 -17.36
CA GLU A 15 10.43 10.27 -18.75
C GLU A 15 11.79 10.97 -18.85
N ARG A 16 12.62 10.56 -19.81
CA ARG A 16 13.97 11.13 -20.04
C ARG A 16 14.83 11.17 -18.75
N GLY A 17 14.67 10.18 -17.88
CA GLY A 17 15.40 10.05 -16.60
C GLY A 17 14.77 10.79 -15.41
N GLU A 18 13.84 11.73 -15.67
CA GLU A 18 13.14 12.46 -14.62
C GLU A 18 11.86 11.77 -14.18
N ARG A 19 11.56 11.80 -12.88
CA ARG A 19 10.29 11.30 -12.36
C ARG A 19 9.16 12.29 -12.70
N VAL A 20 8.17 11.78 -13.42
CA VAL A 20 6.98 12.54 -13.88
C VAL A 20 5.71 12.17 -13.10
N GLY A 21 5.72 11.04 -12.40
CA GLY A 21 4.56 10.61 -11.64
C GLY A 21 4.71 9.26 -10.97
N PHE A 22 3.57 8.72 -10.55
CA PHE A 22 3.43 7.45 -9.86
C PHE A 22 2.24 6.69 -10.43
N MET A 23 2.42 5.40 -10.64
CA MET A 23 1.39 4.48 -11.13
C MET A 23 1.11 3.39 -10.12
N ILE A 24 -0.16 3.04 -9.97
CA ILE A 24 -0.58 1.85 -9.24
C ILE A 24 -0.62 0.69 -10.23
N VAL A 25 -0.14 -0.48 -9.79
CA VAL A 25 -0.28 -1.76 -10.49
C VAL A 25 -0.96 -2.75 -9.56
N SER A 26 -2.18 -3.12 -9.92
CA SER A 26 -3.04 -4.04 -9.19
C SER A 26 -2.61 -5.50 -9.40
N HIS A 27 -2.95 -6.37 -8.45
CA HIS A 27 -2.72 -7.82 -8.47
C HIS A 27 -3.31 -8.55 -9.70
N ASP A 28 -4.31 -7.98 -10.36
CA ASP A 28 -4.91 -8.50 -11.59
C ASP A 28 -4.23 -7.99 -12.88
N GLY A 29 -3.17 -7.19 -12.73
CA GLY A 29 -2.42 -6.62 -13.85
C GLY A 29 -2.97 -5.30 -14.38
N GLU A 30 -4.08 -4.79 -13.82
CA GLU A 30 -4.56 -3.45 -14.14
C GLU A 30 -3.58 -2.39 -13.63
N SER A 31 -3.40 -1.31 -14.39
CA SER A 31 -2.54 -0.20 -13.98
C SER A 31 -3.09 1.14 -14.40
N GLY A 32 -2.80 2.16 -13.60
CA GLY A 32 -3.25 3.51 -13.83
C GLY A 32 -2.51 4.51 -12.96
N TRP A 33 -2.69 5.78 -13.29
CA TRP A 33 -2.00 6.87 -12.60
C TRP A 33 -2.56 7.08 -11.20
N LEU A 34 -1.65 7.28 -10.25
CA LEU A 34 -1.95 7.85 -8.93
C LEU A 34 -1.64 9.34 -8.90
N ALA A 35 -0.54 9.76 -9.51
CA ALA A 35 -0.18 11.16 -9.61
C ALA A 35 0.70 11.45 -10.82
N HIS A 36 0.61 12.67 -11.35
CA HIS A 36 1.44 13.12 -12.47
C HIS A 36 1.70 14.63 -12.37
N VAL A 37 2.83 15.10 -12.91
CA VAL A 37 3.21 16.53 -12.90
C VAL A 37 2.27 17.42 -13.73
N ASN A 38 1.61 16.85 -14.74
CA ASN A 38 0.74 17.58 -15.68
C ASN A 38 -0.76 17.38 -15.40
N PHE A 39 -1.13 16.72 -14.30
CA PHE A 39 -2.55 16.58 -13.96
C PHE A 39 -3.11 17.88 -13.38
N ASN A 40 -4.41 18.08 -13.55
CA ASN A 40 -5.15 19.13 -12.89
C ASN A 40 -6.00 18.49 -11.78
N SER A 41 -5.60 18.67 -10.53
CA SER A 41 -6.26 18.09 -9.35
C SER A 41 -6.16 19.04 -8.16
N PRO A 42 -7.19 19.09 -7.28
CA PRO A 42 -7.10 19.83 -6.03
C PRO A 42 -6.11 19.19 -5.03
N HIS A 43 -5.74 17.93 -5.24
CA HIS A 43 -4.78 17.23 -4.38
C HIS A 43 -3.39 17.31 -4.97
N GLN A 44 -2.44 17.88 -4.21
CA GLN A 44 -1.07 18.07 -4.66
C GLN A 44 -0.08 17.65 -3.57
N VAL A 45 0.95 16.91 -3.96
CA VAL A 45 2.08 16.53 -3.11
C VAL A 45 3.36 16.93 -3.84
N SER A 46 4.07 17.93 -3.31
CA SER A 46 5.22 18.54 -3.99
C SER A 46 4.82 18.99 -5.41
N LYS A 47 5.53 18.55 -6.46
CA LYS A 47 5.21 18.87 -7.87
C LYS A 47 4.17 17.94 -8.51
N TYR A 48 3.65 16.94 -7.81
CA TYR A 48 2.75 15.93 -8.38
C TYR A 48 1.31 16.20 -7.99
N PHE A 49 0.42 16.23 -8.98
CA PHE A 49 -1.01 16.35 -8.79
C PHE A 49 -1.61 14.94 -8.75
N VAL A 50 -2.33 14.64 -7.67
CA VAL A 50 -2.85 13.29 -7.36
C VAL A 50 -4.22 13.11 -8.02
N ASP A 51 -4.39 12.08 -8.84
CA ASP A 51 -5.68 11.68 -9.40
C ASP A 51 -6.10 10.34 -8.79
N LEU A 52 -7.13 10.38 -7.94
CA LEU A 52 -7.59 9.20 -7.19
C LEU A 52 -8.45 8.25 -8.03
N LYS A 53 -8.84 8.61 -9.27
CA LYS A 53 -9.79 7.81 -10.07
C LYS A 53 -9.40 6.34 -10.18
N PHE A 54 -8.14 6.06 -10.50
CA PHE A 54 -7.70 4.67 -10.67
C PHE A 54 -7.67 3.94 -9.33
N LEU A 55 -7.13 4.56 -8.27
CA LEU A 55 -7.19 4.00 -6.92
C LEU A 55 -8.64 3.66 -6.54
N GLU A 56 -9.55 4.62 -6.62
CA GLU A 56 -10.97 4.44 -6.30
C GLU A 56 -11.64 3.35 -7.13
N SER A 57 -11.23 3.15 -8.40
CA SER A 57 -11.79 2.09 -9.24
C SER A 57 -11.44 0.68 -8.78
N ILE A 58 -10.28 0.48 -8.16
CA ILE A 58 -9.84 -0.85 -7.70
C ILE A 58 -10.30 -1.19 -6.27
N LEU A 59 -10.60 -0.18 -5.43
CA LEU A 59 -10.97 -0.40 -4.03
C LEU A 59 -12.21 -1.29 -3.83
N PRO A 60 -13.33 -1.16 -4.60
CA PRO A 60 -14.52 -1.99 -4.40
C PRO A 60 -14.25 -3.49 -4.57
N LYS A 61 -13.31 -3.85 -5.44
CA LYS A 61 -12.89 -5.24 -5.64
C LYS A 61 -12.03 -5.72 -4.48
N LEU A 62 -11.11 -4.88 -3.99
CA LEU A 62 -10.27 -5.20 -2.84
C LEU A 62 -11.06 -5.32 -1.53
N MET A 63 -12.20 -4.63 -1.42
CA MET A 63 -13.14 -4.72 -0.28
C MET A 63 -13.92 -6.03 -0.23
N GLN A 64 -14.02 -6.79 -1.33
CA GLN A 64 -14.74 -8.07 -1.39
C GLN A 64 -13.87 -9.27 -1.01
N PHE A 65 -12.91 -9.04 -0.14
CA PHE A 65 -11.94 -10.05 0.25
C PHE A 65 -12.57 -11.18 1.05
N LYS A 66 -11.99 -12.36 0.90
CA LYS A 66 -12.43 -13.58 1.57
C LYS A 66 -11.43 -13.95 2.66
N LYS A 67 -11.89 -14.78 3.59
CA LYS A 67 -11.01 -15.40 4.60
C LYS A 67 -9.80 -16.05 3.91
N ASP A 68 -8.64 -15.95 4.55
CA ASP A 68 -7.36 -16.50 4.10
C ASP A 68 -6.77 -15.85 2.82
N GLU A 69 -7.31 -14.70 2.38
CA GLU A 69 -6.65 -13.84 1.38
C GLU A 69 -5.64 -12.89 2.04
N LEU A 70 -4.48 -12.70 1.42
CA LEU A 70 -3.47 -11.74 1.88
C LEU A 70 -3.59 -10.45 1.09
N LEU A 71 -3.72 -9.31 1.78
CA LEU A 71 -3.62 -8.00 1.16
C LEU A 71 -2.20 -7.45 1.24
N TYR A 72 -1.70 -6.91 0.12
CA TYR A 72 -0.48 -6.13 0.08
C TYR A 72 -0.72 -4.73 -0.49
N ILE A 73 -0.16 -3.71 0.15
CA ILE A 73 -0.23 -2.31 -0.30
C ILE A 73 1.15 -1.68 -0.22
N ASP A 74 1.65 -1.23 -1.36
CA ASP A 74 2.83 -0.37 -1.49
C ASP A 74 2.40 0.95 -2.16
N GLU A 75 2.19 2.06 -1.46
CA GLU A 75 2.34 2.32 -0.02
C GLU A 75 1.04 2.86 0.61
N ILE A 76 0.98 2.92 1.94
CA ILE A 76 0.02 3.74 2.70
C ILE A 76 0.68 5.11 2.88
N GLY A 77 0.70 5.88 1.79
CA GLY A 77 1.42 7.14 1.67
C GLY A 77 0.51 8.36 1.66
N GLN A 78 1.12 9.53 1.53
CA GLN A 78 0.39 10.81 1.52
C GLN A 78 -0.63 10.90 0.38
N MET A 79 -0.34 10.29 -0.78
CA MET A 79 -1.18 10.41 -1.97
C MET A 79 -2.47 9.57 -1.84
N GLU A 80 -2.36 8.34 -1.37
CA GLU A 80 -3.49 7.43 -1.17
C GLU A 80 -4.40 7.91 -0.03
N MET A 81 -3.82 8.60 0.95
CA MET A 81 -4.53 9.13 2.12
C MET A 81 -5.52 10.27 1.84
N PHE A 82 -5.54 10.80 0.60
CA PHE A 82 -6.64 11.66 0.16
C PHE A 82 -7.94 10.88 -0.09
N SER A 83 -7.90 9.55 -0.23
CA SER A 83 -9.08 8.69 -0.39
C SER A 83 -9.57 8.18 0.98
N ASP A 84 -10.81 8.55 1.35
CA ASP A 84 -11.45 7.98 2.54
C ASP A 84 -11.85 6.51 2.34
N ASN A 85 -12.13 6.09 1.10
CA ASN A 85 -12.39 4.70 0.79
C ASN A 85 -11.14 3.83 0.97
N PHE A 86 -9.96 4.37 0.65
CA PHE A 86 -8.70 3.70 0.91
C PHE A 86 -8.45 3.52 2.42
N LYS A 87 -8.70 4.56 3.23
CA LYS A 87 -8.63 4.44 4.70
C LYS A 87 -9.58 3.38 5.23
N LYS A 88 -10.80 3.31 4.70
CA LYS A 88 -11.78 2.26 5.05
C LYS A 88 -11.27 0.87 4.69
N LEU A 89 -10.73 0.68 3.48
CA LEU A 89 -10.13 -0.58 3.05
C LEU A 89 -9.04 -1.04 4.03
N VAL A 90 -8.07 -0.17 4.31
CA VAL A 90 -6.98 -0.48 5.24
C VAL A 90 -7.53 -0.85 6.62
N THR A 91 -8.51 -0.10 7.13
CA THR A 91 -9.15 -0.38 8.43
C THR A 91 -9.85 -1.74 8.42
N SER A 92 -10.63 -2.05 7.38
CA SER A 92 -11.37 -3.30 7.28
C SER A 92 -10.46 -4.53 7.24
N TYR A 93 -9.29 -4.44 6.61
CA TYR A 93 -8.32 -5.54 6.65
C TYR A 93 -7.64 -5.66 8.01
N LEU A 94 -7.24 -4.54 8.61
CA LEU A 94 -6.65 -4.55 9.95
C LEU A 94 -7.62 -5.08 11.02
N ASP A 95 -8.93 -4.89 10.84
CA ASP A 95 -9.95 -5.39 11.76
C ASP A 95 -10.42 -6.83 11.42
N SER A 96 -9.80 -7.47 10.43
CA SER A 96 -10.09 -8.85 10.03
C SER A 96 -8.98 -9.81 10.44
N ASP A 97 -9.25 -11.12 10.38
CA ASP A 97 -8.23 -12.16 10.61
C ASP A 97 -7.29 -12.36 9.41
N ASN A 98 -7.44 -11.59 8.34
CA ASN A 98 -6.63 -11.72 7.13
C ASN A 98 -5.23 -11.12 7.32
N ILE A 99 -4.24 -11.70 6.66
CA ILE A 99 -2.88 -11.15 6.66
C ILE A 99 -2.86 -9.87 5.83
N PHE A 100 -2.39 -8.78 6.44
CA PHE A 100 -2.13 -7.52 5.77
C PHE A 100 -0.64 -7.15 5.79
N VAL A 101 -0.11 -6.80 4.62
CA VAL A 101 1.26 -6.31 4.45
C VAL A 101 1.21 -4.91 3.84
N GLY A 102 1.50 -3.89 4.63
CA GLY A 102 1.55 -2.50 4.19
C GLY A 102 2.96 -1.92 4.28
N ILE A 103 3.32 -1.09 3.31
CA ILE A 103 4.48 -0.19 3.41
C ILE A 103 3.99 1.17 3.88
N ILE A 104 4.62 1.72 4.91
CA ILE A 104 4.29 3.04 5.44
C ILE A 104 5.50 3.96 5.27
N SER A 105 5.25 5.19 4.82
CA SER A 105 6.30 6.20 4.73
C SER A 105 6.80 6.57 6.14
N LYS A 106 8.13 6.68 6.29
CA LYS A 106 8.76 7.10 7.55
C LYS A 106 8.61 8.62 7.79
N VAL A 107 8.52 9.40 6.71
CA VAL A 107 8.53 10.88 6.77
C VAL A 107 7.14 11.48 6.81
N PHE A 108 6.15 10.79 6.25
CA PHE A 108 4.77 11.27 6.27
C PHE A 108 4.13 10.97 7.64
N GLN A 109 3.68 12.04 8.30
CA GLN A 109 2.96 11.96 9.58
C GLN A 109 1.49 12.19 9.33
N ASP A 110 0.67 11.25 9.76
CA ASP A 110 -0.78 11.32 9.64
C ASP A 110 -1.43 10.60 10.83
N PRO A 111 -2.46 11.19 11.47
CA PRO A 111 -3.11 10.58 12.63
C PRO A 111 -3.67 9.17 12.37
N PHE A 112 -4.08 8.84 11.14
CA PHE A 112 -4.52 7.51 10.77
C PHE A 112 -3.36 6.52 10.78
N ILE A 113 -2.22 6.87 10.19
CA ILE A 113 -1.02 6.02 10.18
C ILE A 113 -0.49 5.85 11.61
N ASP A 114 -0.52 6.90 12.43
CA ASP A 114 -0.10 6.82 13.84
C ASP A 114 -0.99 5.88 14.66
N LYS A 115 -2.28 5.80 14.36
CA LYS A 115 -3.18 4.82 14.97
C LYS A 115 -2.83 3.40 14.54
N ILE A 116 -2.55 3.18 13.25
CA ILE A 116 -2.12 1.86 12.76
C ILE A 116 -0.85 1.41 13.48
N LYS A 117 0.16 2.29 13.56
CA LYS A 117 1.45 2.01 14.22
C LYS A 117 1.33 1.65 15.72
N LYS A 118 0.23 2.04 16.38
CA LYS A 118 -0.01 1.83 17.81
C LYS A 118 -0.84 0.59 18.12
N ARG A 119 -1.31 -0.16 17.12
CA ARG A 119 -2.06 -1.38 17.38
C ARG A 119 -1.13 -2.45 17.94
N ASP A 120 -1.62 -3.22 18.91
CA ASP A 120 -0.85 -4.28 19.56
C ASP A 120 -0.74 -5.55 18.71
N ASP A 121 -1.57 -5.67 17.67
CA ASP A 121 -1.66 -6.81 16.74
C ASP A 121 -0.83 -6.63 15.46
N ILE A 122 -0.11 -5.52 15.32
CA ILE A 122 0.77 -5.29 14.17
C ILE A 122 2.24 -5.55 14.52
N LYS A 123 2.98 -6.10 13.55
CA LYS A 123 4.45 -6.17 13.63
C LYS A 123 5.07 -5.14 12.70
N LEU A 124 5.65 -4.10 13.29
CA LEU A 124 6.33 -3.04 12.55
C LEU A 124 7.80 -3.39 12.29
N PHE A 125 8.24 -3.28 11.04
CA PHE A 125 9.63 -3.48 10.64
C PHE A 125 10.22 -2.17 10.12
N GLU A 126 11.25 -1.65 10.78
CA GLU A 126 12.07 -0.59 10.22
C GLU A 126 13.15 -1.18 9.29
N ILE A 127 13.13 -0.75 8.03
CA ILE A 127 14.06 -1.22 6.99
C ILE A 127 15.07 -0.12 6.70
N THR A 128 16.36 -0.46 6.79
CA THR A 128 17.49 0.38 6.39
C THR A 128 18.30 -0.35 5.30
N PRO A 129 19.16 0.35 4.54
CA PRO A 129 20.04 -0.30 3.56
C PRO A 129 20.87 -1.45 4.16
N GLU A 130 21.34 -1.28 5.40
CA GLU A 130 22.21 -2.22 6.10
C GLU A 130 21.45 -3.47 6.56
N ASN A 131 20.19 -3.30 6.99
CA ASN A 131 19.40 -4.41 7.54
C ASN A 131 18.50 -5.10 6.50
N ARG A 132 18.39 -4.55 5.28
CA ARG A 132 17.42 -4.96 4.26
C ARG A 132 17.40 -6.47 4.01
N LYS A 133 18.58 -7.09 3.87
CA LYS A 133 18.69 -8.54 3.63
C LYS A 133 18.20 -9.35 4.84
N ALA A 134 18.59 -8.94 6.06
CA ALA A 134 18.18 -9.62 7.28
C ALA A 134 16.66 -9.49 7.49
N LYS A 135 16.10 -8.28 7.29
CA LYS A 135 14.66 -8.02 7.41
C LYS A 135 13.84 -8.75 6.37
N TYR A 136 14.33 -8.86 5.13
CA TYR A 136 13.71 -9.71 4.12
C TYR A 136 13.57 -11.16 4.59
N LEU A 137 14.64 -11.75 5.15
CA LEU A 137 14.59 -13.14 5.64
C LEU A 137 13.63 -13.28 6.84
N GLU A 138 13.65 -12.32 7.77
CA GLU A 138 12.76 -12.30 8.93
C GLU A 138 11.28 -12.24 8.52
N ILE A 139 10.94 -11.30 7.64
CA ILE A 139 9.57 -11.10 7.15
C ILE A 139 9.09 -12.32 6.38
N ASN A 140 9.92 -12.87 5.49
CA ASN A 140 9.54 -14.08 4.74
C ASN A 140 9.30 -15.28 5.64
N LYS A 141 10.14 -15.48 6.67
CA LYS A 141 9.93 -16.56 7.65
C LYS A 141 8.61 -16.38 8.39
N LEU A 142 8.31 -15.16 8.85
CA LEU A 142 7.06 -14.84 9.52
C LEU A 142 5.84 -15.08 8.62
N LEU A 143 5.84 -14.54 7.39
CA LEU A 143 4.75 -14.74 6.44
C LEU A 143 4.57 -16.22 6.12
N SER A 144 5.66 -16.97 5.99
CA SER A 144 5.59 -18.42 5.75
C SER A 144 4.92 -19.15 6.92
N SER A 145 5.23 -18.79 8.17
CA SER A 145 4.57 -19.39 9.33
C SER A 145 3.08 -19.03 9.43
N LEU A 146 2.71 -17.79 9.07
CA LEU A 146 1.31 -17.35 9.11
C LEU A 146 0.47 -17.97 7.99
N LEU A 147 1.08 -18.32 6.85
CA LEU A 147 0.40 -18.90 5.69
C LEU A 147 0.27 -20.43 5.73
N HIS A 148 1.04 -21.11 6.58
CA HIS A 148 1.07 -22.58 6.67
C HIS A 148 0.74 -23.14 8.06
N GLY A 149 0.58 -22.27 9.06
CA GLY A 149 0.02 -22.64 10.36
C GLY A 149 -1.50 -22.69 10.27
#